data_AF-G4T8C1-F1
#
_entry.id   AF-G4T8C1-F1
#
_cell.length_a   1.000
_cell.length_b   1.000
_cell.length_c   1.000
_cell.angle_alpha   90.00
_cell.angle_beta   90.00
_cell.angle_gamma   90.00
#
_symmetry.space_group_name_H-M   'P 1'
#
loop_
_entity.id
_entity.type
_entity.pdbx_description
1 polymer ?
#
loop_
_entity_poly.entity_id
_entity_poly.type
_entity_poly.pdbx_seq_one_letter_code
_entity_poly.pdbx_strand_id
1 'polypeptide(L)'
;MAGKRLADQTLYHLSPKGFWKKFRDVMVVNPEISSGLPLPDKNRYPQPGSRPELYSTPATMASDVAQNPYWKRDVRRAYPQLSVVTQAEYSKVLLASPQGQSIAPPKESSEESEKSSVPATETNKSLSEVLEAINKLQPVFSESNLPPTPSIITKWTPVQEEDAPHDPNAYWPMKLYK
;
A
#
# COMPACT_ATOMS: atom_id res chain seq x y z
N MET A 1 -17.57 -10.27 -13.35
CA MET A 1 -18.34 -9.29 -14.17
C MET A 1 -17.60 -9.13 -15.47
N ALA A 2 -18.10 -9.82 -16.48
CA ALA A 2 -17.52 -9.99 -17.80
C ALA A 2 -16.94 -8.69 -18.35
N GLY A 3 -15.75 -8.77 -18.93
CA GLY A 3 -15.29 -7.81 -19.91
C GLY A 3 -16.31 -7.77 -21.03
N LYS A 4 -17.33 -6.92 -20.88
CA LYS A 4 -18.18 -6.50 -21.98
C LYS A 4 -17.21 -6.16 -23.10
N ARG A 5 -17.34 -6.83 -24.25
CA ARG A 5 -16.76 -6.37 -25.50
C ARG A 5 -17.31 -4.94 -25.71
N LEU A 6 -16.63 -3.94 -25.17
CA LEU A 6 -16.82 -2.54 -25.51
C LEU A 6 -16.23 -2.45 -26.93
N ALA A 7 -17.09 -2.38 -27.94
CA ALA A 7 -17.76 -1.18 -28.41
C ALA A 7 -17.16 -0.89 -29.79
N ASP A 8 -17.88 -1.34 -30.82
CA ASP A 8 -17.63 -1.05 -32.24
C ASP A 8 -16.15 -0.92 -32.64
N GLN A 9 -15.58 -1.97 -33.22
CA GLN A 9 -14.23 -2.01 -33.79
C GLN A 9 -13.87 -0.86 -34.75
N THR A 10 -14.87 -0.12 -35.26
CA THR A 10 -14.67 1.06 -36.10
C THR A 10 -14.67 2.37 -35.31
N LEU A 11 -14.97 2.33 -34.03
CA LEU A 11 -14.98 3.48 -33.14
C LEU A 11 -13.54 3.98 -32.96
N TYR A 12 -13.35 5.25 -33.31
CA TYR A 12 -12.04 5.95 -33.31
C TYR A 12 -11.00 5.44 -34.31
N HIS A 13 -11.33 4.44 -35.14
CA HIS A 13 -10.44 3.94 -36.19
C HIS A 13 -10.95 4.21 -37.61
N LEU A 14 -10.04 4.43 -38.54
CA LEU A 14 -10.36 4.57 -39.95
C LEU A 14 -10.86 3.23 -40.49
N SER A 15 -12.13 3.19 -40.92
CA SER A 15 -12.76 1.99 -41.48
C SER A 15 -13.18 2.21 -42.93
N PRO A 16 -13.07 1.17 -43.79
CA PRO A 16 -13.57 1.25 -45.15
C PRO A 16 -15.10 1.39 -45.16
N LYS A 17 -15.63 2.08 -46.18
CA LYS A 17 -17.07 2.31 -46.38
C LYS A 17 -17.52 1.76 -47.74
N GLY A 18 -18.81 1.49 -47.87
CA GLY A 18 -19.42 1.03 -49.12
C GLY A 18 -18.93 -0.35 -49.55
N PHE A 19 -18.57 -0.49 -50.83
CA PHE A 19 -18.11 -1.74 -51.42
C PHE A 19 -16.92 -2.36 -50.68
N TRP A 20 -15.89 -1.55 -50.36
CA TRP A 20 -14.67 -2.03 -49.71
C TRP A 20 -14.89 -2.57 -48.29
N LYS A 21 -15.95 -2.12 -47.61
CA LYS A 21 -16.34 -2.70 -46.32
C LYS A 21 -16.83 -4.13 -46.49
N LYS A 22 -17.78 -4.35 -47.41
CA LYS A 22 -18.32 -5.69 -47.70
C LYS A 22 -17.23 -6.66 -48.16
N PHE A 23 -16.29 -6.18 -48.98
CA PHE A 23 -15.15 -7.00 -49.41
C PHE A 23 -14.25 -7.39 -48.23
N ARG A 24 -13.90 -6.44 -47.36
CA ARG A 24 -13.11 -6.71 -46.15
C ARG A 24 -13.80 -7.71 -45.23
N ASP A 25 -15.09 -7.52 -44.98
CA ASP A 25 -15.86 -8.34 -44.05
C ASP A 25 -15.92 -9.82 -44.51
N VAL A 26 -15.78 -10.09 -45.83
CA VAL A 26 -15.72 -11.44 -46.40
C VAL A 26 -14.30 -12.01 -46.41
N MET A 27 -13.27 -11.18 -46.64
CA MET A 27 -11.89 -11.63 -46.84
C MET A 27 -11.06 -11.74 -45.55
N VAL A 28 -11.40 -11.00 -44.51
CA VAL A 28 -10.60 -10.95 -43.27
C VAL A 28 -10.97 -12.09 -42.33
N VAL A 29 -9.97 -12.71 -41.68
CA VAL A 29 -10.14 -13.84 -40.74
C VAL A 29 -11.07 -13.49 -39.58
N ASN A 30 -10.93 -12.29 -39.01
CA ASN A 30 -11.83 -11.78 -37.99
C ASN A 30 -12.35 -10.40 -38.39
N PRO A 31 -13.60 -10.29 -38.85
CA PRO A 31 -14.17 -9.02 -39.28
C PRO A 31 -14.40 -8.07 -38.12
N GLU A 32 -14.29 -8.48 -36.85
CA GLU A 32 -14.39 -7.64 -35.65
C GLU A 32 -13.07 -6.93 -35.27
N ILE A 33 -11.97 -7.14 -36.00
CA ILE A 33 -10.69 -6.49 -35.73
C ILE A 33 -10.64 -5.10 -36.39
N SER A 34 -10.10 -4.08 -35.70
CA SER A 34 -9.93 -2.73 -36.27
C SER A 34 -8.69 -2.64 -37.20
N SER A 35 -8.60 -1.57 -37.99
CA SER A 35 -7.41 -1.28 -38.81
C SER A 35 -6.23 -0.72 -38.01
N GLY A 36 -6.44 -0.36 -36.73
CA GLY A 36 -5.44 0.30 -35.88
C GLY A 36 -5.13 1.76 -36.25
N LEU A 37 -5.66 2.29 -37.35
CA LEU A 37 -5.42 3.67 -37.78
C LEU A 37 -6.36 4.62 -37.06
N PRO A 38 -5.88 5.56 -36.23
CA PRO A 38 -6.75 6.48 -35.51
C PRO A 38 -7.37 7.53 -36.44
N LEU A 39 -8.59 7.98 -36.16
CA LEU A 39 -9.24 9.07 -36.90
C LEU A 39 -8.53 10.42 -36.62
N PRO A 40 -8.01 11.13 -37.64
CA PRO A 40 -7.29 12.40 -37.46
C PRO A 40 -8.11 13.49 -36.77
N ASP A 41 -9.42 13.53 -37.01
CA ASP A 41 -10.31 14.56 -36.45
C ASP A 41 -10.65 14.33 -34.96
N LYS A 42 -10.39 13.13 -34.44
CA LYS A 42 -10.69 12.76 -33.04
C LYS A 42 -9.43 12.53 -32.22
N ASN A 43 -8.39 11.99 -32.85
CA ASN A 43 -7.14 11.72 -32.18
C ASN A 43 -6.25 12.96 -32.20
N ARG A 44 -5.93 13.50 -31.01
CA ARG A 44 -5.05 14.67 -30.85
C ARG A 44 -5.56 15.91 -31.59
N TYR A 45 -6.88 16.04 -31.71
CA TYR A 45 -7.53 17.20 -32.30
C TYR A 45 -8.58 17.78 -31.33
N PRO A 46 -8.53 19.09 -31.01
CA PRO A 46 -7.50 20.06 -31.40
C PRO A 46 -6.11 19.69 -30.85
N GLN A 47 -5.07 20.23 -31.47
CA GLN A 47 -3.69 20.01 -31.03
C GLN A 47 -3.53 20.47 -29.57
N PRO A 48 -2.67 19.83 -28.77
CA PRO A 48 -2.51 20.16 -27.35
C PRO A 48 -2.23 21.66 -27.08
N GLY A 49 -1.50 22.34 -27.97
CA GLY A 49 -1.21 23.78 -27.85
C GLY A 49 -2.33 24.72 -28.31
N SER A 50 -3.43 24.19 -28.85
CA SER A 50 -4.57 24.96 -29.37
C SER A 50 -5.88 24.54 -28.68
N ARG A 51 -5.78 23.99 -27.47
CA ARG A 51 -6.94 23.65 -26.63
C ARG A 51 -7.63 24.95 -26.19
N PRO A 52 -8.96 25.09 -26.36
CA PRO A 52 -9.67 26.29 -25.92
C PRO A 52 -9.92 26.32 -24.40
N GLU A 53 -9.73 25.18 -23.72
CA GLU A 53 -9.92 25.03 -22.28
C GLU A 53 -8.88 25.86 -21.52
N LEU A 54 -9.34 26.75 -20.65
CA LEU A 54 -8.48 27.46 -19.71
C LEU A 54 -8.17 26.54 -18.54
N TYR A 55 -6.88 26.24 -18.35
CA TYR A 55 -6.44 25.47 -17.20
C TYR A 55 -6.66 26.28 -15.93
N SER A 56 -7.39 25.70 -14.99
CA SER A 56 -7.47 26.15 -13.61
C SER A 56 -6.85 25.07 -12.73
N THR A 57 -5.98 25.48 -11.80
CA THR A 57 -5.39 24.56 -10.85
C THR A 57 -6.48 23.95 -9.97
N PRO A 58 -6.59 22.61 -9.87
CA PRO A 58 -7.61 21.99 -9.03
C PRO A 58 -7.39 22.36 -7.57
N ALA A 59 -8.41 22.92 -6.93
CA ALA A 59 -8.38 23.23 -5.51
C ALA A 59 -8.50 21.94 -4.70
N THR A 60 -7.66 21.80 -3.68
CA THR A 60 -7.78 20.74 -2.67
C THR A 60 -8.12 21.38 -1.32
N MET A 61 -8.37 20.58 -0.29
CA MET A 61 -8.56 21.12 1.07
C MET A 61 -7.35 21.95 1.54
N ALA A 62 -6.15 21.71 1.00
CA ALA A 62 -4.96 22.48 1.29
C ALA A 62 -4.91 23.87 0.60
N SER A 63 -5.87 24.20 -0.27
CA SER A 63 -5.94 25.48 -0.98
C SER A 63 -6.73 26.56 -0.23
N ASP A 64 -7.28 26.26 0.94
CA ASP A 64 -8.02 27.25 1.74
C ASP A 64 -7.10 28.41 2.18
N VAL A 65 -7.60 29.64 2.01
CA VAL A 65 -6.91 30.90 2.33
C VAL A 65 -7.04 31.22 3.82
N ALA A 66 -8.14 30.81 4.45
CA ALA A 66 -8.38 31.03 5.88
C ALA A 66 -8.03 29.78 6.69
N GLN A 67 -7.58 29.96 7.93
CA GLN A 67 -7.42 28.89 8.94
C GLN A 67 -6.57 27.66 8.52
N ASN A 68 -5.72 27.81 7.50
CA ASN A 68 -4.92 26.72 6.95
C ASN A 68 -3.40 26.97 7.13
N PRO A 69 -2.87 27.01 8.37
CA PRO A 69 -1.46 27.24 8.59
C PRO A 69 -0.60 26.03 8.16
N TYR A 70 0.57 26.28 7.55
CA TYR A 70 1.42 25.22 6.99
C TYR A 70 1.87 24.17 8.01
N TRP A 71 2.17 24.56 9.25
CA TRP A 71 2.67 23.64 10.28
C TRP A 71 1.68 22.53 10.67
N LYS A 72 0.36 22.75 10.53
CA LYS A 72 -0.67 21.70 10.79
C LYS A 72 -0.69 20.62 9.72
N ARG A 73 -0.24 20.94 8.50
CA ARG A 73 -0.20 20.05 7.33
C ARG A 73 1.21 19.62 6.96
N ASP A 74 2.20 19.96 7.78
CA ASP A 74 3.61 19.63 7.54
C ASP A 74 3.91 18.17 7.93
N VAL A 75 3.45 17.23 7.08
CA VAL A 75 3.70 15.79 7.26
C VAL A 75 5.20 15.46 7.15
N ARG A 76 5.97 16.29 6.44
CA ARG A 76 7.42 16.09 6.27
C ARG A 76 8.17 16.22 7.59
N ARG A 77 7.74 17.12 8.50
CA ARG A 77 8.35 17.27 9.83
C ARG A 77 7.74 16.34 10.88
N ALA A 78 6.48 15.96 10.70
CA ALA A 78 5.79 15.00 11.56
C ALA A 78 6.03 13.53 11.11
N TYR A 79 7.28 13.19 10.77
CA TYR A 79 7.61 11.83 10.37
C TYR A 79 7.70 10.90 11.59
N PRO A 80 7.29 9.63 11.49
CA PRO A 80 7.48 8.66 12.56
C PRO A 80 8.98 8.41 12.78
N GLN A 81 9.44 8.56 14.01
CA GLN A 81 10.84 8.31 14.36
C GLN A 81 11.13 6.80 14.42
N LEU A 82 12.32 6.41 13.98
CA LEU A 82 12.77 5.03 14.05
C LEU A 82 13.15 4.69 15.50
N SER A 83 12.46 3.71 16.10
CA SER A 83 12.82 3.17 17.41
C SER A 83 13.87 2.07 17.27
N VAL A 84 15.00 2.23 17.95
CA VAL A 84 16.04 1.19 18.10
C VAL A 84 15.94 0.67 19.53
N VAL A 85 15.87 -0.65 19.69
CA VAL A 85 15.86 -1.29 21.01
C VAL A 85 17.13 -2.12 21.15
N THR A 86 18.01 -1.70 22.04
CA THR A 86 19.24 -2.44 22.37
C THR A 86 18.96 -3.53 23.41
N GLN A 87 19.87 -4.50 23.51
CA GLN A 87 19.79 -5.58 24.51
C GLN A 87 19.72 -5.05 25.95
N ALA A 88 20.42 -3.95 26.26
CA ALA A 88 20.46 -3.32 27.57
C ALA A 88 19.17 -2.54 27.89
N GLU A 89 18.55 -1.91 26.90
CA GLU A 89 17.25 -1.25 27.07
C GLU A 89 16.15 -2.30 27.26
N TYR A 90 16.17 -3.37 26.46
CA TYR A 90 15.20 -4.44 26.56
C TYR A 90 15.26 -5.17 27.91
N SER A 91 16.46 -5.43 28.45
CA SER A 91 16.60 -6.06 29.77
C SER A 91 16.02 -5.20 30.89
N LYS A 92 16.19 -3.86 30.83
CA LYS A 92 15.56 -2.91 31.77
C LYS A 92 14.05 -2.92 31.66
N VAL A 93 13.51 -2.90 30.44
CA VAL A 93 12.06 -2.99 30.19
C VAL A 93 11.48 -4.27 30.78
N LEU A 94 12.13 -5.41 30.53
CA LEU A 94 11.68 -6.71 31.04
C LEU A 94 11.67 -6.79 32.58
N LEU A 95 12.68 -6.21 33.24
CA LEU A 95 12.73 -6.14 34.70
C LEU A 95 11.67 -5.19 35.29
N ALA A 96 11.32 -4.12 34.57
CA ALA A 96 10.28 -3.17 34.99
C ALA A 96 8.84 -3.63 34.67
N SER A 97 8.69 -4.53 33.68
CA SER A 97 7.40 -5.05 33.20
C SER A 97 6.49 -5.67 34.28
N PRO A 98 6.97 -6.49 35.24
CA PRO A 98 6.11 -7.03 36.30
C PRO A 98 5.53 -5.98 37.26
N GLN A 99 6.00 -4.73 37.23
CA GLN A 99 5.55 -3.64 38.12
C GLN A 99 4.61 -2.63 37.44
N GLY A 100 4.27 -2.79 36.17
CA GLY A 100 3.32 -1.90 35.48
C GLY A 100 3.74 -0.42 35.46
N GLN A 101 5.02 -0.11 35.67
CA GLN A 101 5.51 1.26 35.62
C GLN A 101 5.81 1.64 34.16
N SER A 102 4.97 2.54 33.64
CA SER A 102 5.27 3.32 32.44
C SER A 102 6.67 3.90 32.56
N ILE A 103 7.58 3.53 31.66
CA ILE A 103 8.87 4.19 31.50
C ILE A 103 8.55 5.66 31.17
N ALA A 104 8.93 6.57 32.06
CA ALA A 104 8.71 8.00 31.85
C ALA A 104 9.46 8.44 30.58
N PRO A 105 8.86 9.31 29.74
CA PRO A 105 9.54 9.82 28.55
C PRO A 105 10.84 10.52 28.97
N PRO A 106 11.90 10.46 28.15
CA PRO A 106 13.13 11.18 28.43
C PRO A 106 12.79 12.67 28.59
N LYS A 107 12.96 13.22 29.79
CA LYS A 107 12.73 14.64 30.05
C LYS A 107 13.86 15.45 29.43
N GLU A 108 13.50 16.37 28.53
CA GLU A 108 14.40 17.42 28.05
C GLU A 108 14.80 18.34 29.23
N SER A 109 16.11 18.46 29.41
CA SER A 109 16.85 19.56 30.06
C SER A 109 16.07 20.49 31.01
N SER A 110 16.17 20.22 32.31
CA SER A 110 16.10 21.26 33.35
C SER A 110 17.10 20.93 34.45
N GLU A 111 18.03 21.84 34.69
CA GLU A 111 19.30 21.74 35.41
C GLU A 111 19.20 21.45 36.94
N GLU A 112 18.05 21.00 37.45
CA GLU A 112 17.81 20.73 38.88
C GLU A 112 17.57 19.25 39.22
N SER A 113 17.64 18.34 38.24
CA SER A 113 17.47 16.90 38.46
C SER A 113 18.75 16.10 38.74
N GLU A 114 19.90 16.75 38.89
CA GLU A 114 21.18 16.05 39.10
C GLU A 114 21.35 15.41 40.49
N LYS A 115 20.41 15.60 41.43
CA LYS A 115 20.49 15.03 42.80
C LYS A 115 19.41 14.02 43.18
N SER A 116 18.50 13.65 42.26
CA SER A 116 17.55 12.56 42.52
C SER A 116 17.44 11.53 41.39
N SER A 117 18.25 11.67 40.33
CA SER A 117 18.59 10.53 39.48
C SER A 117 19.58 9.64 40.24
N VAL A 118 19.08 8.92 41.26
CA VAL A 118 19.71 7.66 41.62
C VAL A 118 19.66 6.86 40.32
N PRO A 119 20.81 6.52 39.71
CA PRO A 119 20.79 5.67 38.53
C PRO A 119 20.06 4.42 38.99
N ALA A 120 18.96 4.08 38.30
CA ALA A 120 18.33 2.77 38.46
C ALA A 120 19.49 1.78 38.44
N THR A 121 19.74 1.15 39.59
CA THR A 121 20.97 0.45 39.88
C THR A 121 21.31 -0.38 38.65
N GLU A 122 22.48 -0.14 38.07
CA GLU A 122 22.96 -0.86 36.90
C GLU A 122 22.94 -2.34 37.26
N THR A 123 21.81 -2.99 37.02
CA THR A 123 21.73 -4.43 37.00
C THR A 123 22.33 -4.77 35.66
N ASN A 124 23.66 -4.83 35.65
CA ASN A 124 24.53 -5.37 34.60
C ASN A 124 24.27 -6.88 34.43
N LYS A 125 23.01 -7.30 34.53
CA LYS A 125 22.59 -8.66 34.25
C LYS A 125 22.49 -8.77 32.75
N SER A 126 23.14 -9.78 32.21
CA SER A 126 23.00 -10.12 30.80
C SER A 126 21.52 -10.40 30.48
N LEU A 127 21.06 -10.11 29.25
CA LEU A 127 19.68 -10.41 28.84
C LEU A 127 19.33 -11.89 29.07
N SER A 128 20.30 -12.79 28.92
CA SER A 128 20.17 -14.22 29.24
C SER A 128 19.79 -14.46 30.71
N GLU A 129 20.50 -13.84 31.66
CA GLU A 129 20.20 -13.98 33.09
C GLU A 129 18.82 -13.42 33.44
N VAL A 130 18.45 -12.30 32.81
CA VAL A 130 17.12 -11.69 33.00
C VAL A 130 16.02 -12.60 32.48
N LEU A 131 16.19 -13.19 31.29
CA LEU A 131 15.24 -14.14 30.72
C LEU A 131 15.12 -15.41 31.57
N GLU A 132 16.24 -15.96 32.07
CA GLU A 132 16.21 -17.12 32.98
C GLU A 132 15.46 -16.81 34.28
N ALA A 133 15.69 -15.62 34.86
CA ALA A 133 14.99 -15.19 36.06
C ALA A 133 13.48 -15.04 35.82
N ILE A 134 13.08 -14.46 34.68
CA ILE A 134 11.67 -14.30 34.30
C ILE A 134 11.03 -15.66 34.06
N ASN A 135 11.69 -16.55 33.30
CA ASN A 135 11.14 -17.86 32.99
C ASN A 135 10.95 -18.74 34.25
N LYS A 136 11.79 -18.55 35.28
CA LYS A 136 11.63 -19.20 36.59
C LYS A 136 10.44 -18.65 37.38
N LEU A 137 10.15 -17.35 37.26
CA LEU A 137 9.03 -16.69 37.95
C LEU A 137 7.70 -17.02 37.26
N GLN A 138 7.66 -16.93 35.93
CA GLN A 138 6.50 -17.23 35.11
C GLN A 138 6.96 -17.65 33.71
N PRO A 139 6.54 -18.82 33.19
CA PRO A 139 6.86 -19.20 31.82
C PRO A 139 6.24 -18.19 30.84
N VAL A 140 7.10 -17.56 30.03
CA VAL A 140 6.68 -16.53 29.05
C VAL A 140 5.75 -17.12 27.99
N PHE A 141 5.98 -18.38 27.62
CA PHE A 141 5.14 -19.13 26.69
C PHE A 141 4.68 -20.44 27.31
N SER A 142 3.42 -20.80 27.09
CA SER A 142 2.79 -22.04 27.56
C SER A 142 1.79 -22.55 26.52
N GLU A 143 1.19 -23.72 26.75
CA GLU A 143 0.15 -24.27 25.85
C GLU A 143 -1.04 -23.31 25.67
N SER A 144 -1.35 -22.52 26.69
CA SER A 144 -2.37 -21.46 26.65
C SER A 144 -1.84 -20.09 26.21
N ASN A 145 -0.51 -19.91 26.16
CA ASN A 145 0.15 -18.65 25.79
C ASN A 145 1.23 -18.91 24.72
N LEU A 146 0.78 -19.21 23.51
CA LEU A 146 1.66 -19.46 22.36
C LEU A 146 2.42 -18.18 21.95
N PRO A 147 3.59 -18.30 21.32
CA PRO A 147 4.31 -17.13 20.81
C PRO A 147 3.46 -16.37 19.78
N PRO A 148 3.59 -15.02 19.73
CA PRO A 148 2.82 -14.22 18.79
C PRO A 148 3.18 -14.59 17.35
N THR A 149 2.16 -14.80 16.51
CA THR A 149 2.33 -15.00 15.07
C THR A 149 2.58 -13.66 14.37
N PRO A 150 3.31 -13.63 13.25
CA PRO A 150 3.49 -12.39 12.49
C PRO A 150 2.13 -11.80 12.08
N SER A 151 2.02 -10.47 12.10
CA SER A 151 0.77 -9.80 11.72
C SER A 151 0.51 -9.98 10.23
N ILE A 152 -0.48 -10.79 9.87
CA ILE A 152 -0.97 -10.90 8.49
C ILE A 152 -2.11 -9.88 8.34
N ILE A 153 -1.84 -8.81 7.59
CA ILE A 153 -2.77 -7.66 7.45
C ILE A 153 -3.99 -8.03 6.58
N THR A 154 -3.81 -8.91 5.59
CA THR A 154 -4.90 -9.42 4.74
C THR A 154 -4.69 -10.89 4.43
N LYS A 155 -5.73 -11.71 4.65
CA LYS A 155 -5.73 -13.11 4.24
C LYS A 155 -6.26 -13.19 2.80
N TRP A 156 -5.45 -13.72 1.89
CA TRP A 156 -5.91 -13.98 0.52
C TRP A 156 -7.03 -15.03 0.53
N THR A 157 -8.10 -14.76 -0.19
CA THR A 157 -9.27 -15.64 -0.33
C THR A 157 -9.48 -15.93 -1.81
N PRO A 158 -8.95 -17.05 -2.35
CA PRO A 158 -9.05 -17.34 -3.77
C PRO A 158 -10.50 -17.51 -4.19
N VAL A 159 -10.98 -16.63 -5.07
CA VAL A 159 -12.25 -16.81 -5.78
C VAL A 159 -11.93 -17.20 -7.22
N GLN A 160 -12.31 -18.41 -7.63
CA GLN A 160 -12.08 -18.85 -8.99
C GLN A 160 -12.91 -18.02 -9.97
N GLU A 161 -12.25 -17.44 -10.99
CA GLU A 161 -12.91 -16.74 -12.08
C GLU A 161 -12.96 -17.62 -13.34
N GLU A 162 -13.73 -17.18 -14.34
CA GLU A 162 -13.75 -17.81 -15.66
C GLU A 162 -12.33 -17.81 -16.25
N ASP A 163 -11.92 -18.93 -16.82
CA ASP A 163 -10.61 -19.07 -17.44
C ASP A 163 -10.47 -18.10 -18.62
N ALA A 164 -9.22 -17.73 -18.94
CA ALA A 164 -8.92 -16.84 -20.06
C ALA A 164 -9.54 -17.38 -21.37
N PRO A 165 -9.96 -16.52 -22.32
CA PRO A 165 -10.51 -16.97 -23.59
C PRO A 165 -9.53 -17.93 -24.29
N HIS A 166 -9.92 -19.20 -24.38
CA HIS A 166 -9.18 -20.26 -25.04
C HIS A 166 -10.13 -21.10 -25.88
N ASP A 167 -9.57 -21.86 -26.82
CA ASP A 167 -10.35 -22.86 -27.55
C ASP A 167 -10.86 -23.92 -26.55
N PRO A 168 -12.17 -24.21 -26.47
CA PRO A 168 -12.73 -25.19 -25.55
C PRO A 168 -12.09 -26.58 -25.62
N ASN A 169 -11.48 -26.93 -26.77
CA ASN A 169 -10.84 -28.21 -27.00
C ASN A 169 -9.31 -28.17 -26.78
N ALA A 170 -8.74 -27.00 -26.50
CA ALA A 170 -7.32 -26.85 -26.23
C ALA A 170 -7.03 -27.14 -24.75
N TYR A 171 -5.96 -27.88 -24.49
CA TYR A 171 -5.45 -28.07 -23.14
C TYR A 171 -4.92 -26.75 -22.57
N TRP A 172 -5.60 -26.22 -21.55
CA TRP A 172 -5.26 -24.96 -20.88
C TRP A 172 -5.05 -25.15 -19.37
N PRO A 173 -3.81 -25.32 -18.88
CA PRO A 173 -3.54 -25.66 -17.49
C PRO A 173 -3.60 -24.48 -16.50
N MET A 174 -3.85 -23.26 -16.98
CA MET A 174 -3.87 -22.06 -16.14
C MET A 174 -5.28 -21.78 -15.62
N LYS A 175 -5.41 -21.60 -14.30
CA LYS A 175 -6.66 -21.21 -13.63
C LYS A 175 -6.58 -19.78 -13.13
N LEU A 176 -7.65 -19.01 -13.33
CA LEU A 176 -7.73 -17.64 -12.84
C LEU A 176 -8.39 -17.58 -11.46
N TYR A 177 -7.77 -16.83 -10.55
CA TYR A 177 -8.27 -16.56 -9.22
C TYR A 177 -8.19 -15.07 -8.93
N LYS A 178 -9.20 -14.56 -8.22
CA LYS A 178 -9.29 -13.21 -7.70
C LYS A 178 -9.21 -13.20 -6.18
#